data_AF-A0AAN5HZP0-F1
#
_entry.id   AF-A0AAN5HZP0-F1
#
_cell.length_a   1.000
_cell.length_b   1.000
_cell.length_c   1.000
_cell.angle_alpha   90.00
_cell.angle_beta   90.00
_cell.angle_gamma   90.00
#
_symmetry.space_group_name_H-M   'P 1'
#
loop_
_entity.id
_entity.type
_entity.pdbx_description
1 polymer ?
#
loop_
_entity_poly.entity_id
_entity_poly.type
_entity_poly.pdbx_seq_one_letter_code
_entity_poly.pdbx_strand_id
1 'polypeptide(L)'
;MYTAVVLAALIAAAAAQCTGSDHPSCAAWQRNGYCTNNSKETVKKYCGVTCGLCTRDGFQTALGGGNNLADCVDANANCASWQARNQFCTNPANSNAMKLQYCCRTCRPSVLASRTTSAPGGGTTVT
;
A
#
# COMPACT_ATOMS: atom_id res chain seq x y z
N MET A 1 39.51 -24.59 1.58
CA MET A 1 38.91 -23.27 1.87
C MET A 1 38.04 -22.88 0.69
N TYR A 2 36.73 -23.08 0.76
CA TYR A 2 35.76 -22.53 -0.20
C TYR A 2 34.50 -22.18 0.58
N THR A 3 34.42 -20.96 1.08
CA THR A 3 33.20 -20.41 1.65
C THR A 3 32.24 -20.12 0.51
N ALA A 4 31.26 -21.02 0.33
CA ALA A 4 30.12 -20.78 -0.54
C ALA A 4 29.35 -19.57 -0.02
N VAL A 5 29.45 -18.45 -0.74
CA VAL A 5 28.71 -17.23 -0.43
C VAL A 5 27.24 -17.50 -0.71
N VAL A 6 26.45 -17.60 0.36
CA VAL A 6 25.00 -17.73 0.32
C VAL A 6 24.42 -16.43 -0.22
N LEU A 7 24.17 -16.37 -1.53
CA LEU A 7 23.29 -15.36 -2.12
C LEU A 7 21.84 -15.76 -1.78
N ALA A 8 21.44 -15.51 -0.54
CA ALA A 8 20.03 -15.43 -0.20
C ALA A 8 19.51 -14.15 -0.85
N ALA A 9 19.00 -14.28 -2.08
CA ALA A 9 18.11 -13.27 -2.65
C ALA A 9 16.93 -13.15 -1.70
N LEU A 10 16.98 -12.12 -0.86
CA LEU A 10 15.85 -11.64 -0.09
C LEU A 10 14.86 -11.13 -1.14
N ILE A 11 14.08 -12.04 -1.73
CA ILE A 11 12.86 -11.66 -2.42
C ILE A 11 12.01 -11.10 -1.30
N ALA A 12 12.12 -9.79 -1.09
CA ALA A 12 11.17 -9.06 -0.29
C ALA A 12 9.83 -9.39 -0.93
N ALA A 13 9.08 -10.27 -0.27
CA ALA A 13 7.67 -10.43 -0.47
C ALA A 13 7.05 -9.09 -0.05
N ALA A 14 7.23 -8.09 -0.91
CA ALA A 14 6.53 -6.84 -0.87
C ALA A 14 5.12 -7.24 -1.22
N ALA A 15 4.37 -7.51 -0.16
CA ALA A 15 2.95 -7.70 -0.25
C ALA A 15 2.32 -6.60 -1.08
N ALA A 16 1.17 -6.94 -1.63
CA ALA A 16 0.31 -6.05 -2.38
C ALA A 16 -0.16 -4.84 -1.54
N GLN A 17 0.69 -3.82 -1.42
CA GLN A 17 0.39 -2.64 -0.63
C GLN A 17 -0.12 -1.52 -1.54
N CYS A 18 -1.34 -1.06 -1.26
CA CYS A 18 -1.81 0.22 -1.77
C CYS A 18 -1.01 1.31 -1.06
N THR A 19 -0.03 1.87 -1.74
CA THR A 19 0.80 2.95 -1.19
C THR A 19 0.39 4.32 -1.69
N GLY A 20 -0.69 4.41 -2.48
CA GLY A 20 -1.17 5.65 -3.06
C GLY A 20 -0.36 6.15 -4.25
N SER A 21 0.68 5.41 -4.64
CA SER A 21 1.57 5.73 -5.75
C SER A 21 1.68 4.55 -6.70
N ASP A 22 1.90 4.87 -7.97
CA ASP A 22 2.14 3.89 -9.02
C ASP A 22 3.55 4.05 -9.59
N HIS A 23 4.01 2.99 -10.25
CA HIS A 23 5.20 3.03 -11.07
C HIS A 23 5.00 3.98 -12.26
N PRO A 24 6.02 4.77 -12.65
CA PRO A 24 5.90 5.74 -13.75
C PRO A 24 5.41 5.13 -15.07
N SER A 25 5.73 3.86 -15.32
CA SER A 25 5.35 3.13 -16.54
C SER A 25 3.91 2.58 -16.54
N CYS A 26 3.12 2.77 -15.47
CA CYS A 26 1.78 2.18 -15.37
C CYS A 26 0.83 2.62 -16.47
N ALA A 27 0.93 3.87 -16.95
CA ALA A 27 0.13 4.33 -18.08
C ALA A 27 0.42 3.55 -19.38
N ALA A 28 1.66 3.09 -19.59
CA ALA A 28 2.01 2.24 -20.72
C ALA A 28 1.60 0.78 -20.48
N TRP A 29 1.86 0.26 -19.28
CA TRP A 29 1.52 -1.12 -18.93
C TRP A 29 0.01 -1.37 -18.92
N GLN A 30 -0.80 -0.42 -18.44
CA GLN A 30 -2.25 -0.51 -18.50
C GLN A 30 -2.76 -0.71 -19.93
N ARG A 31 -2.23 0.05 -20.90
CA ARG A 31 -2.59 -0.09 -22.32
C ARG A 31 -2.24 -1.46 -22.90
N ASN A 32 -1.22 -2.12 -22.34
CA ASN A 32 -0.79 -3.46 -22.72
C ASN A 32 -1.49 -4.57 -21.89
N GLY A 33 -2.57 -4.25 -21.18
CA GLY A 33 -3.36 -5.24 -20.43
C GLY A 33 -2.81 -5.59 -19.05
N TYR A 34 -1.90 -4.79 -18.48
CA TYR A 34 -1.28 -5.12 -17.19
C TYR A 34 -2.28 -5.31 -16.04
N CYS A 35 -3.35 -4.51 -16.02
CA CYS A 35 -4.37 -4.57 -14.98
C CYS A 35 -5.16 -5.89 -14.97
N THR A 36 -5.24 -6.59 -16.10
CA THR A 36 -6.00 -7.85 -16.26
C THR A 36 -5.09 -9.07 -16.32
N ASN A 37 -3.89 -8.93 -16.89
CA ASN A 37 -3.00 -10.05 -17.18
C ASN A 37 -2.11 -10.46 -15.98
N ASN A 38 -2.14 -9.70 -14.88
CA ASN A 38 -1.33 -9.96 -13.69
C ASN A 38 -2.22 -10.21 -12.47
N SER A 39 -1.67 -10.86 -11.46
CA SER A 39 -2.37 -11.03 -10.18
C SER A 39 -2.71 -9.68 -9.57
N LYS A 40 -3.86 -9.59 -8.89
CA LYS A 40 -4.29 -8.36 -8.22
C LYS A 40 -3.23 -7.86 -7.24
N GLU A 41 -2.48 -8.77 -6.64
CA GLU A 41 -1.40 -8.48 -5.71
C GLU A 41 -0.26 -7.73 -6.40
N THR A 42 0.16 -8.23 -7.56
CA THR A 42 1.19 -7.60 -8.39
C THR A 42 0.72 -6.25 -8.92
N VAL A 43 -0.54 -6.19 -9.38
CA VAL A 43 -1.14 -4.94 -9.86
C VAL A 43 -1.18 -3.89 -8.76
N LYS A 44 -1.64 -4.23 -7.55
CA LYS A 44 -1.68 -3.29 -6.41
C LYS A 44 -0.32 -2.71 -6.06
N LYS A 45 0.74 -3.52 -6.16
CA LYS A 45 2.11 -3.12 -5.84
C LYS A 45 2.66 -2.06 -6.80
N TYR A 46 2.37 -2.20 -8.09
CA TYR A 46 2.99 -1.35 -9.10
C TYR A 46 2.02 -0.33 -9.69
N CYS A 47 0.78 -0.72 -9.98
CA CYS A 47 -0.20 0.09 -10.71
C CYS A 47 -1.57 0.10 -10.03
N GLY A 48 -1.59 0.01 -8.70
CA GLY A 48 -2.83 -0.13 -7.94
C GLY A 48 -3.79 1.03 -8.17
N VAL A 49 -3.29 2.26 -8.26
CA VAL A 49 -4.13 3.45 -8.48
C VAL A 49 -4.61 3.52 -9.92
N THR A 50 -3.70 3.36 -10.88
CA THR A 50 -3.96 3.37 -12.33
C THR A 50 -4.98 2.31 -12.72
N CYS A 51 -4.89 1.12 -12.12
CA CYS A 51 -5.82 0.01 -12.35
C CYS A 51 -7.06 0.04 -11.45
N GLY A 52 -7.25 1.08 -10.62
CA GLY A 52 -8.44 1.27 -9.79
C GLY A 52 -8.57 0.32 -8.59
N LEU A 53 -7.53 -0.43 -8.23
CA LEU A 53 -7.49 -1.32 -7.07
C LEU A 53 -7.17 -0.59 -5.77
N CYS A 54 -6.55 0.59 -5.87
CA CYS A 54 -6.09 1.43 -4.77
C CYS A 54 -6.50 2.90 -5.00
N THR A 55 -6.68 3.67 -3.93
CA THR A 55 -6.78 5.14 -3.99
C THR A 55 -5.41 5.78 -3.75
N ARG A 56 -5.28 7.08 -4.06
CA ARG A 56 -4.08 7.87 -3.78
C ARG A 56 -3.75 8.01 -2.29
N ASP A 57 -4.71 7.75 -1.41
CA ASP A 57 -4.49 7.72 0.04
C ASP A 57 -3.95 6.38 0.55
N GLY A 58 -3.64 5.43 -0.34
CA GLY A 58 -3.14 4.11 0.04
C GLY A 58 -4.24 3.13 0.45
N PHE A 59 -5.48 3.42 0.09
CA PHE A 59 -6.63 2.62 0.48
C PHE A 59 -7.08 1.65 -0.61
N GLN A 60 -7.33 0.37 -0.29
CA GLN A 60 -7.96 -0.56 -1.23
C GLN A 60 -9.41 -0.15 -1.56
N THR A 61 -9.76 -0.28 -2.84
CA THR A 61 -11.13 -0.12 -3.37
C THR A 61 -11.87 -1.45 -3.35
N ALA A 62 -13.18 -1.44 -3.65
CA ALA A 62 -13.95 -2.68 -3.81
C ALA A 62 -13.35 -3.62 -4.88
N LEU A 63 -12.85 -3.06 -6.00
CA LEU A 63 -12.17 -3.83 -7.06
C LEU A 63 -10.89 -4.52 -6.54
N GLY A 64 -10.19 -3.81 -5.64
CA GLY A 64 -9.01 -4.28 -4.93
C GLY A 64 -9.29 -5.25 -3.79
N GLY A 65 -10.53 -5.68 -3.52
CA GLY A 65 -10.84 -6.60 -2.41
C GLY A 65 -11.37 -5.91 -1.15
N GLY A 66 -11.66 -4.60 -1.21
CA GLY A 66 -12.29 -3.85 -0.12
C GLY A 66 -11.41 -3.78 1.13
N ASN A 67 -11.91 -4.28 2.25
CA ASN A 67 -11.18 -4.34 3.52
C ASN A 67 -10.32 -5.60 3.68
N ASN A 68 -10.39 -6.54 2.72
CA ASN A 68 -9.61 -7.78 2.73
C ASN A 68 -8.20 -7.51 2.20
N LEU A 69 -7.36 -6.94 3.05
CA LEU A 69 -5.97 -6.68 2.74
C LEU A 69 -5.12 -7.91 3.07
N ALA A 70 -4.39 -8.42 2.07
CA ALA A 70 -3.31 -9.37 2.28
C ALA A 70 -2.29 -8.83 3.30
N ASP A 71 -1.63 -9.73 4.00
CA ASP A 71 -0.56 -9.35 4.92
C ASP A 71 0.55 -8.62 4.21
N CYS A 72 1.08 -7.60 4.87
CA CYS A 72 2.15 -6.77 4.34
C CYS A 72 3.33 -6.64 5.28
N VAL A 73 4.44 -6.15 4.72
CA VAL A 73 5.72 -6.01 5.41
C VAL A 73 6.12 -4.54 5.49
N ASP A 74 6.85 -4.19 6.55
CA ASP A 74 7.47 -2.88 6.65
C ASP A 74 8.62 -2.78 5.65
N ALA A 75 8.63 -1.72 4.84
CA ALA A 75 9.71 -1.46 3.88
C ALA A 75 10.92 -0.80 4.55
N ASN A 76 10.72 -0.12 5.69
CA ASN A 76 11.78 0.51 6.45
C ASN A 76 12.03 -0.22 7.78
N ALA A 77 13.31 -0.46 8.12
CA ALA A 77 13.67 -1.11 9.39
C ALA A 77 13.36 -0.25 10.63
N ASN A 78 13.18 1.07 10.47
CA ASN A 78 12.98 2.01 11.58
C ASN A 78 11.51 2.18 12.00
N CYS A 79 10.56 1.42 11.44
CA CYS A 79 9.14 1.61 11.68
C CYS A 79 8.76 1.57 13.17
N ALA A 80 9.33 0.66 13.94
CA ALA A 80 9.12 0.61 15.39
C ALA A 80 9.63 1.88 16.09
N SER A 81 10.85 2.32 15.77
CA SER A 81 11.46 3.53 16.33
C SER A 81 10.69 4.81 15.96
N TRP A 82 10.25 4.92 14.71
CA TRP A 82 9.47 6.07 14.23
C TRP A 82 8.09 6.13 14.87
N GLN A 83 7.45 4.98 15.06
CA GLN A 83 6.18 4.92 15.79
C GLN A 83 6.38 5.30 17.26
N ALA A 84 7.44 4.81 17.91
CA ALA A 84 7.71 5.11 19.32
C ALA A 84 8.03 6.58 19.58
N ARG A 85 8.79 7.24 18.69
CA ARG A 85 9.28 8.62 18.91
C ARG A 85 8.34 9.69 18.39
N ASN A 86 7.81 9.51 17.19
CA ASN A 86 7.09 10.55 16.45
C ASN A 86 5.65 10.15 16.12
N GLN A 87 5.18 9.03 16.66
CA GLN A 87 3.85 8.49 16.42
C GLN A 87 3.54 8.39 14.92
N PHE A 88 4.51 7.95 14.12
CA PHE A 88 4.50 8.04 12.66
C PHE A 88 3.18 7.61 12.00
N CYS A 89 2.57 6.52 12.46
CA CYS A 89 1.32 5.98 11.92
C CYS A 89 0.08 6.83 12.25
N THR A 90 0.07 7.54 13.38
CA THR A 90 -1.05 8.39 13.82
C THR A 90 -0.81 9.87 13.59
N ASN A 91 0.41 10.26 13.21
CA ASN A 91 0.75 11.65 12.91
C ASN A 91 -0.02 12.14 11.67
N PRO A 92 -0.83 13.22 11.77
CA PRO A 92 -1.62 13.73 10.66
C PRO A 92 -0.79 14.43 9.59
N ALA A 93 0.44 14.85 9.89
CA ALA A 93 1.35 15.43 8.89
C ALA A 93 1.82 14.39 7.85
N ASN A 94 1.75 13.09 8.18
CA ASN A 94 2.09 12.01 7.26
C ASN A 94 0.83 11.52 6.54
N SER A 95 0.87 11.45 5.21
CA SER A 95 -0.22 10.85 4.45
C SER A 95 -0.35 9.35 4.71
N ASN A 96 -1.56 8.80 4.58
CA ASN A 96 -1.79 7.35 4.72
C ASN A 96 -0.99 6.55 3.69
N ALA A 97 -0.88 7.08 2.47
CA ALA A 97 0.02 6.61 1.42
C ALA A 97 1.47 6.45 1.91
N MET A 98 2.04 7.50 2.50
CA MET A 98 3.41 7.48 3.02
C MET A 98 3.58 6.49 4.18
N LYS A 99 2.61 6.46 5.10
CA LYS A 99 2.62 5.52 6.23
C LYS A 99 2.68 4.07 5.75
N LEU A 100 1.84 3.72 4.78
CA LEU A 100 1.76 2.37 4.22
C LEU A 100 2.93 2.06 3.27
N GLN A 101 3.49 3.06 2.59
CA GLN A 101 4.69 2.90 1.76
C GLN A 101 5.88 2.42 2.60
N TYR A 102 6.15 3.06 3.73
CA TYR A 102 7.33 2.76 4.54
C TYR A 102 7.09 1.69 5.61
N CYS A 103 5.92 1.72 6.25
CA CYS A 103 5.66 0.95 7.45
C CYS A 103 4.30 0.24 7.37
N CYS A 104 4.08 -0.53 6.30
CA CYS A 104 2.77 -1.14 6.05
C CYS A 104 2.30 -2.00 7.23
N ARG A 105 3.12 -2.95 7.70
CA ARG A 105 2.71 -3.86 8.78
C ARG A 105 2.46 -3.11 10.07
N THR A 106 3.33 -2.16 10.40
CA THR A 106 3.25 -1.36 11.62
C THR A 106 2.07 -0.39 11.60
N CYS A 107 1.81 0.29 10.49
CA CYS A 107 0.82 1.36 10.40
C CYS A 107 -0.56 0.93 9.91
N ARG A 108 -0.69 -0.23 9.25
CA ARG A 108 -1.98 -0.69 8.68
C ARG A 108 -3.11 -0.72 9.71
N PRO A 109 -2.94 -1.23 10.94
CA PRO A 109 -4.02 -1.22 11.94
C PRO A 109 -4.51 0.20 12.26
N SER A 110 -3.59 1.16 12.44
CA SER A 110 -3.93 2.56 12.74
C SER A 110 -4.60 3.26 11.56
N VAL A 111 -4.08 3.06 10.34
CA VAL A 111 -4.59 3.68 9.11
C VAL A 111 -5.98 3.14 8.74
N LEU A 112 -6.26 1.86 9.02
CA LEU A 112 -7.59 1.28 8.84
C LEU A 112 -8.59 1.77 9.91
N ALA A 113 -8.17 1.88 11.17
CA ALA A 113 -9.01 2.44 12.22
C ALA A 113 -9.48 3.88 11.90
N SER A 114 -8.63 4.69 11.28
CA SER A 114 -8.98 6.05 10.83
C SER A 114 -10.03 6.08 9.71
N ARG A 115 -10.22 5.01 8.93
CA ARG A 115 -11.33 4.96 7.97
C ARG A 115 -12.68 4.82 8.66
N THR A 116 -12.74 4.04 9.74
CA THR A 116 -14.00 3.79 10.45
C THR A 116 -14.49 5.03 11.18
N THR A 117 -13.58 5.88 11.65
CA THR A 117 -13.93 7.21 12.21
C THR A 117 -14.33 8.21 11.14
N SER A 118 -13.97 7.96 9.88
CA SER A 118 -14.39 8.72 8.71
C SER A 118 -15.64 8.06 8.12
N ALA A 119 -16.76 8.09 8.85
CA ALA A 119 -18.05 7.72 8.27
C ALA A 119 -18.30 8.55 6.99
N PRO A 120 -18.97 8.01 5.96
CA PRO A 120 -19.29 8.74 4.74
C PRO A 120 -20.35 9.81 5.06
N GLY A 121 -19.89 10.98 5.50
CA GLY A 121 -20.71 12.18 5.53
C GLY A 121 -20.65 12.86 4.17
N GLY A 122 -21.74 12.79 3.41
CA GLY A 122 -22.02 13.76 2.36
C GLY A 122 -22.19 13.21 0.95
N GLY A 123 -23.18 12.35 0.73
CA GLY A 123 -23.92 12.42 -0.52
C GLY A 123 -24.61 13.79 -0.57
N THR A 124 -24.22 14.64 -1.52
CA THR A 124 -25.03 15.78 -1.91
C THR A 124 -25.60 15.47 -3.28
N THR A 125 -26.84 14.98 -3.29
CA THR A 125 -27.73 15.12 -4.44
C THR A 125 -27.95 16.61 -4.64
N VAL A 126 -27.41 17.18 -5.73
CA VAL A 126 -27.85 18.49 -6.22
C VAL A 126 -29.09 18.24 -7.08
N THR A 127 -30.11 19.01 -6.75
CA THR A 127 -31.48 19.05 -7.27
C THR A 127 -31.56 19.12 -8.79
#